data_AF-A0A847F814-F1
#
_entry.id   AF-A0A847F814-F1
#
_cell.length_a   1.000
_cell.length_b   1.000
_cell.length_c   1.000
_cell.angle_alpha   90.00
_cell.angle_beta   90.00
_cell.angle_gamma   90.00
#
_symmetry.space_group_name_H-M   'P 1'
#
loop_
_entity.id
_entity.type
_entity.pdbx_description
1 polymer ?
#
loop_
_entity_poly.entity_id
_entity_poly.type
_entity_poly.pdbx_seq_one_letter_code
_entity_poly.pdbx_strand_id
1 'polypeptide(L)'
;MKENAPARRPLILVSNRLPVSLERRENGYALEESAGGLATALSSMREEALLWIGWPGMAVPKADEPIVTERLADHRLAPIFL
;
A
#
# COMPACT_ATOMS: atom_id res chain seq x y z
N MET A 1 25.94 31.05 -1.79
CA MET A 1 25.72 29.79 -2.53
C MET A 1 24.79 28.92 -1.70
N LYS A 2 23.56 28.66 -2.16
CA LYS A 2 22.67 27.69 -1.48
C LYS A 2 23.00 26.32 -2.05
N GLU A 3 23.55 25.45 -1.22
CA GLU A 3 23.79 24.05 -1.54
C GLU A 3 22.43 23.38 -1.74
N ASN A 4 22.17 22.94 -2.96
CA ASN A 4 20.91 22.32 -3.32
C ASN A 4 20.92 20.91 -2.72
N ALA A 5 20.15 20.68 -1.66
CA ALA A 5 20.02 19.37 -1.04
C ALA A 5 19.64 18.33 -2.12
N PRO A 6 20.20 17.11 -2.09
CA PRO A 6 19.93 16.11 -3.12
C PRO A 6 18.43 15.82 -3.17
N ALA A 7 17.85 15.81 -4.38
CA ALA A 7 16.46 15.47 -4.60
C ALA A 7 16.16 14.10 -3.95
N ARG A 8 15.27 14.07 -2.96
CA ARG A 8 14.86 12.83 -2.30
C ARG A 8 14.22 11.92 -3.34
N ARG A 9 14.84 10.77 -3.60
CA ARG A 9 14.26 9.74 -4.46
C ARG A 9 13.21 8.96 -3.66
N PRO A 10 12.00 8.75 -4.21
CA PRO A 10 11.01 7.92 -3.55
C PRO A 10 11.53 6.47 -3.50
N LEU A 11 11.34 5.82 -2.36
CA LEU A 11 11.57 4.41 -2.17
C LEU A 11 10.33 3.65 -2.70
N ILE A 12 10.56 2.63 -3.52
CA ILE A 12 9.50 1.73 -3.98
C ILE A 12 9.78 0.35 -3.38
N LEU A 13 8.81 -0.17 -2.64
CA LEU A 13 8.84 -1.50 -2.07
C LEU A 13 7.84 -2.38 -2.82
N VAL A 14 8.27 -3.56 -3.24
CA VAL A 14 7.43 -4.53 -3.94
C VAL A 14 7.43 -5.82 -3.16
N SER A 15 6.26 -6.34 -2.84
CA SER A 15 6.10 -7.62 -2.16
C SER A 15 4.87 -8.37 -2.66
N ASN A 16 4.85 -9.67 -2.41
CA ASN A 16 3.73 -10.52 -2.82
C ASN A 16 2.39 -10.06 -2.23
N ARG A 17 2.39 -9.48 -1.01
CA ARG A 17 1.21 -8.90 -0.37
C ARG A 17 1.49 -7.50 0.14
N LEU A 18 0.46 -6.65 0.13
CA LEU A 18 0.48 -5.38 0.83
C LEU A 18 0.56 -5.60 2.36
N PRO A 19 1.03 -4.59 3.12
CA PRO A 19 1.05 -4.62 4.59
C PRO A 19 -0.35 -4.53 5.22
N VAL A 20 -1.39 -4.51 4.39
CA VAL A 20 -2.81 -4.57 4.77
C VAL A 20 -3.50 -5.67 3.97
N SER A 21 -4.63 -6.14 4.50
CA SER A 21 -5.55 -7.02 3.79
C SER A 21 -6.88 -6.30 3.59
N LEU A 22 -7.53 -6.55 2.45
CA LEU A 22 -8.90 -6.10 2.22
C LEU A 22 -9.90 -7.11 2.78
N GLU A 23 -10.93 -6.58 3.42
CA GLU A 23 -12.12 -7.34 3.80
C GLU A 23 -13.35 -6.69 3.18
N ARG A 24 -14.19 -7.48 2.51
CA ARG A 24 -15.47 -7.00 1.96
C ARG A 24 -16.53 -6.98 3.06
N ARG A 25 -17.08 -5.81 3.33
CA ARG A 25 -18.16 -5.57 4.28
C ARG A 25 -19.41 -5.07 3.54
N GLU A 26 -20.55 -5.01 4.24
CA GLU A 26 -21.82 -4.55 3.66
C GLU A 26 -21.71 -3.16 3.00
N ASN A 27 -20.85 -2.29 3.54
CA ASN A 27 -20.66 -0.92 3.06
C ASN A 27 -19.36 -0.70 2.25
N GLY A 28 -18.82 -1.76 1.63
CA GLY A 28 -17.64 -1.67 0.76
C GLY A 28 -16.43 -2.43 1.30
N TYR A 29 -15.24 -1.81 1.26
CA TYR A 29 -13.99 -2.45 1.63
C TYR A 29 -13.41 -1.86 2.91
N ALA A 30 -13.11 -2.72 3.88
CA ALA A 30 -12.33 -2.38 5.07
C ALA A 30 -10.87 -2.79 4.86
N LEU A 31 -9.96 -1.98 5.39
CA LEU A 31 -8.54 -2.31 5.47
C LEU A 31 -8.25 -2.85 6.86
N GLU A 32 -7.63 -4.01 6.93
CA GLU A 32 -7.10 -4.57 8.16
C GLU A 32 -5.59 -4.66 8.06
N GLU A 33 -4.89 -4.25 9.12
CA GLU A 33 -3.43 -4.37 9.17
C GLU A 33 -3.01 -5.84 9.11
N SER A 34 -2.04 -6.15 8.27
CA SER A 34 -1.49 -7.50 8.17
C SER A 34 -0.58 -7.76 9.37
N ALA A 35 -0.99 -8.64 10.29
CA ALA A 35 -0.12 -9.18 11.32
C ALA A 35 0.94 -10.11 10.69
N GLY A 36 2.12 -9.60 10.36
CA GLY A 36 3.17 -10.40 9.71
C GLY A 36 4.55 -9.75 9.68
N GLY A 37 5.59 -10.58 9.61
CA GLY A 37 6.98 -10.19 9.87
C GLY A 37 7.54 -9.06 9.01
N LEU A 38 7.21 -8.98 7.72
CA LEU A 38 7.70 -7.91 6.84
C LEU A 38 6.99 -6.57 7.10
N ALA A 39 5.66 -6.59 7.28
CA ALA A 39 4.89 -5.40 7.58
C ALA A 39 5.32 -4.80 8.93
N THR A 40 5.47 -5.65 9.95
CA THR A 40 5.97 -5.22 11.27
C THR A 40 7.40 -4.71 11.20
N ALA A 41 8.31 -5.42 10.53
CA ALA A 41 9.71 -5.00 10.41
C ALA A 41 9.87 -3.64 9.70
N LEU A 42 8.98 -3.34 8.76
CA LEU A 42 9.05 -2.12 7.94
C LEU A 42 8.08 -1.03 8.41
N SER A 43 7.29 -1.26 9.46
CA SER A 43 6.37 -0.28 10.04
C SER A 43 7.04 1.01 10.54
N SER A 44 8.34 0.96 10.84
CA SER A 44 9.15 2.11 11.27
C SER A 44 9.74 2.93 10.12
N MET A 45 9.66 2.43 8.88
CA MET A 45 10.14 3.18 7.72
C MET A 45 9.16 4.29 7.38
N ARG A 46 9.66 5.54 7.38
CA ARG A 46 8.84 6.73 7.15
C ARG A 46 8.05 6.64 5.85
N GLU A 47 6.73 6.59 5.99
CA GLU A 47 5.74 6.56 4.91
C GLU A 47 5.88 7.71 3.90
N GLU A 48 6.43 8.84 4.36
CA GLU A 48 6.59 10.10 3.62
C GLU A 48 7.30 9.93 2.25
N ALA A 49 8.16 8.92 2.11
CA ALA A 49 8.91 8.66 0.88
C ALA A 49 8.75 7.23 0.33
N LEU A 50 7.82 6.43 0.87
CA LEU A 50 7.64 5.03 0.48
C LEU A 50 6.35 4.83 -0.34
N LEU A 51 6.44 4.18 -1.49
CA LEU A 51 5.33 3.57 -2.22
C LEU A 51 5.42 2.05 -2.08
N TRP A 52 4.35 1.39 -1.65
CA TRP A 52 4.33 -0.06 -1.49
C TRP A 52 3.40 -0.71 -2.51
N ILE A 53 3.94 -1.60 -3.33
CA ILE A 53 3.23 -2.32 -4.38
C ILE A 53 3.05 -3.79 -3.97
N GLY A 54 1.84 -4.34 -4.11
CA GLY A 54 1.58 -5.75 -3.83
C GLY A 54 0.13 -6.16 -3.99
N TRP A 55 -0.16 -7.46 -3.86
CA TRP A 55 -1.54 -7.97 -3.90
C TRP A 55 -2.29 -7.62 -2.61
N PRO A 56 -3.55 -7.15 -2.66
CA PRO A 56 -4.28 -6.72 -1.47
C PRO A 56 -4.87 -7.85 -0.61
N GLY A 57 -4.49 -9.10 -0.89
CA GLY A 57 -4.84 -10.26 -0.06
C GLY A 57 -6.19 -10.92 -0.38
N MET A 58 -6.96 -10.37 -1.33
CA MET A 58 -8.18 -10.99 -1.87
C MET A 58 -8.35 -10.71 -3.37
N ALA A 59 -9.18 -11.50 -4.03
CA ALA A 59 -9.65 -11.19 -5.38
C ALA A 59 -10.66 -10.02 -5.32
N VAL A 60 -10.46 -9.01 -6.17
CA VAL A 60 -11.33 -7.84 -6.26
C VAL A 60 -12.03 -7.87 -7.62
N PRO A 61 -13.37 -7.75 -7.68
CA PRO A 61 -14.07 -7.63 -8.95
C PRO A 61 -13.57 -6.42 -9.74
N LYS A 62 -13.45 -6.55 -11.06
CA LYS A 62 -12.93 -5.48 -11.93
C LYS A 62 -13.68 -4.14 -11.81
N ALA A 63 -14.97 -4.19 -11.47
CA ALA A 63 -15.80 -3.01 -11.22
C ALA A 63 -15.39 -2.26 -9.94
N ASP A 64 -14.81 -2.96 -8.96
CA ASP A 64 -14.45 -2.43 -7.65
C ASP A 64 -12.96 -2.04 -7.55
N GLU A 65 -12.13 -2.47 -8.51
CA GLU A 65 -10.69 -2.13 -8.58
C GLU A 65 -10.39 -0.61 -8.46
N PRO A 66 -11.13 0.31 -9.11
CA PRO A 66 -10.88 1.75 -8.96
C PRO A 66 -11.11 2.24 -7.53
N ILE A 67 -12.19 1.78 -6.88
CA ILE A 67 -12.57 2.16 -5.51
C ILE A 67 -11.52 1.65 -4.52
N VAL A 68 -11.06 0.42 -4.72
CA VAL A 68 -10.00 -0.19 -3.91
C VAL A 68 -8.67 0.53 -4.10
N THR A 69 -8.33 0.90 -5.33
CA THR A 69 -7.09 1.62 -5.65
C THR A 69 -7.08 3.00 -4.98
N GLU A 70 -8.17 3.76 -5.06
CA GLU A 70 -8.30 5.06 -4.42
C GLU A 70 -8.13 4.94 -2.90
N ARG A 71 -8.78 3.95 -2.28
CA ARG A 71 -8.70 3.74 -0.83
C ARG A 71 -7.31 3.31 -0.34
N LEU A 72 -6.57 2.57 -1.16
CA LEU A 72 -5.18 2.18 -0.84
C LEU A 72 -4.19 3.32 -1.08
N ALA A 73 -4.49 4.24 -2.00
CA ALA A 73 -3.66 5.39 -2.30
C ALA A 73 -3.51 6.35 -1.11
N ASP A 74 -4.54 6.47 -0.26
CA ASP A 74 -4.48 7.23 1.01
C ASP A 74 -3.34 6.78 1.94
N HIS A 75 -2.93 5.51 1.79
CA HIS A 75 -1.86 4.88 2.56
C HIS A 75 -0.58 4.65 1.74
N ARG A 76 -0.50 5.21 0.51
CA ARG A 76 0.61 4.99 -0.43
C ARG A 76 0.83 3.51 -0.77
N LEU A 77 -0.28 2.78 -0.84
CA LEU A 77 -0.31 1.39 -1.24
C LEU A 77 -0.87 1.31 -2.66
N ALA A 78 -0.21 0.54 -3.52
CA ALA A 78 -0.61 0.32 -4.90
C ALA A 78 -0.95 -1.18 -5.08
N PRO A 79 -2.22 -1.53 -5.31
CA PRO A 79 -2.62 -2.90 -5.48
C PRO A 79 -2.16 -3.47 -6.83
N ILE A 80 -1.78 -4.75 -6.83
CA ILE A 80 -1.73 -5.59 -8.01
C ILE A 80 -2.89 -6.58 -7.93
N PHE A 81 -3.85 -6.47 -8.85
CA PHE A 81 -4.97 -7.39 -8.94
C PHE A 81 -4.58 -8.61 -9.78
N LEU A 82 -4.89 -9.80 -9.29
CA LEU A 82 -4.58 -11.11 -9.89
C LEU A 82 -5.86 -11.81 -10.34
#